data_AF-A0A420EDU5-F1
#
_entry.id   AF-A0A420EDU5-F1
#
_cell.length_a   1.000
_cell.length_b   1.000
_cell.length_c   1.000
_cell.angle_alpha   90.00
_cell.angle_beta   90.00
_cell.angle_gamma   90.00
#
_symmetry.space_group_name_H-M   'P 1'
#
loop_
_entity.id
_entity.type
_entity.pdbx_description
1 polymer ?
#
loop_
_entity_poly.entity_id
_entity_poly.type
_entity_poly.pdbx_seq_one_letter_code
_entity_poly.pdbx_strand_id
1 'polypeptide(L)'
;MLELVPSGTVKKLTSFAIKHGINLYLTHRTQKTLEKLADGGITIEEAFRSDSQIFRFNLFVESLKKASTDAKANLLKNLYLQCYKEQETESNDDVYYEIFSILGELSDRELRILSLLHQYKDLKIQSKHNDPLYSKYFEHLSTDGLRMPDGTVSDVFYYYASDQLGITAEVLAGLVQRISRTGLLEVTGMDANSSFQEYRFSALYETIRSRLVLEMER
;
A
#
# COMPACT_ATOMS: atom_id res chain seq x y z
N MET A 1 0.12 -1.51 21.02
CA MET A 1 0.43 -0.19 21.61
C MET A 1 1.38 0.50 20.63
N LEU A 2 0.90 1.49 19.87
CA LEU A 2 1.72 2.21 18.89
C LEU A 2 2.39 3.39 19.61
N GLU A 3 3.70 3.29 19.83
CA GLU A 3 4.48 4.38 20.39
C GLU A 3 4.42 5.60 19.45
N LEU A 4 4.03 6.74 20.00
CA LEU A 4 4.12 8.04 19.34
C LEU A 4 5.60 8.44 19.27
N VAL A 5 6.22 8.22 18.11
CA VAL A 5 7.60 8.62 17.83
C VAL A 5 7.64 10.07 17.32
N PRO A 6 8.69 10.88 17.65
CA PRO A 6 8.66 12.32 17.45
C PRO A 6 8.79 12.74 15.98
N SER A 7 8.11 13.84 15.63
CA SER A 7 8.08 14.58 14.35
C SER A 7 9.43 14.79 13.61
N GLY A 8 10.58 14.56 14.26
CA GLY A 8 11.91 14.68 13.65
C GLY A 8 12.35 13.50 12.77
N THR A 9 11.67 12.35 12.85
CA THR A 9 12.09 11.12 12.16
C THR A 9 11.79 11.15 10.66
N VAL A 10 10.61 11.65 10.24
CA VAL A 10 10.26 11.84 8.81
C VAL A 10 11.24 12.78 8.11
N LYS A 11 11.65 13.88 8.76
CA LYS A 11 12.66 14.82 8.23
C LYS A 11 14.05 14.18 8.11
N LYS A 12 14.42 13.32 9.06
CA LYS A 12 15.68 12.56 9.00
C LYS A 12 15.63 11.48 7.91
N LEU A 13 14.51 10.78 7.75
CA LEU A 13 14.29 9.77 6.71
C LEU A 13 14.32 10.39 5.31
N THR A 14 13.66 11.52 5.10
CA THR A 14 13.74 12.27 3.83
C THR A 14 15.15 12.77 3.56
N SER A 15 15.83 13.36 4.54
CA SER A 15 17.23 13.79 4.38
C SER A 15 18.20 12.64 4.12
N PHE A 16 18.00 11.50 4.78
CA PHE A 16 18.78 10.28 4.59
C PHE A 16 18.51 9.64 3.23
N ALA A 17 17.25 9.48 2.83
CA ALA A 17 16.86 8.96 1.53
C ALA A 17 17.42 9.83 0.39
N ILE A 18 17.35 11.16 0.55
CA ILE A 18 17.94 12.11 -0.40
C ILE A 18 19.46 11.95 -0.45
N LYS A 19 20.17 12.05 0.68
CA LYS A 19 21.64 12.01 0.67
C LYS A 19 22.21 10.64 0.29
N HIS A 20 21.66 9.57 0.85
CA HIS A 20 22.18 8.22 0.65
C HIS A 20 21.73 7.65 -0.70
N GLY A 21 20.48 7.90 -1.11
CA GLY A 21 19.98 7.52 -2.43
C GLY A 21 20.69 8.24 -3.56
N ILE A 22 20.91 9.56 -3.43
CA ILE A 22 21.69 10.32 -4.41
C ILE A 22 23.15 9.84 -4.47
N ASN A 23 23.81 9.62 -3.33
CA ASN A 23 25.20 9.15 -3.34
C ASN A 23 25.35 7.74 -3.91
N LEU A 24 24.53 6.77 -3.49
CA LEU A 24 24.59 5.40 -4.03
C LEU A 24 24.29 5.38 -5.53
N TYR A 25 23.27 6.12 -5.97
CA TYR A 25 22.93 6.27 -7.37
C TYR A 25 24.09 6.87 -8.17
N LEU A 26 24.65 7.99 -7.71
CA LEU A 26 25.78 8.63 -8.36
C LEU A 26 26.99 7.69 -8.39
N THR A 27 27.35 7.05 -7.28
CA THR A 27 28.53 6.16 -7.23
C THR A 27 28.39 4.96 -8.18
N HIS A 28 27.27 4.24 -8.14
CA HIS A 28 27.08 3.08 -9.02
C HIS A 28 26.91 3.45 -10.49
N ARG A 29 26.17 4.52 -10.78
CA ARG A 29 26.02 5.03 -12.14
C ARG A 29 27.35 5.52 -12.68
N THR A 30 28.04 6.37 -11.93
CA THR A 30 29.34 6.90 -12.34
C THR A 30 30.32 5.77 -12.60
N GLN A 31 30.36 4.73 -11.75
CA GLN A 31 31.24 3.58 -12.00
C GLN A 31 30.87 2.81 -13.28
N LYS A 32 29.61 2.41 -13.45
CA LYS A 32 29.15 1.63 -14.61
C LYS A 32 29.21 2.43 -15.93
N THR A 33 28.98 3.73 -15.85
CA THR A 33 29.07 4.65 -16.99
C THR A 33 30.53 4.93 -17.34
N LEU A 34 31.43 5.08 -16.37
CA LEU A 34 32.87 5.22 -16.61
C LEU A 34 33.48 3.96 -17.23
N GLU A 35 33.08 2.78 -16.78
CA GLU A 35 33.48 1.49 -17.39
C GLU A 35 33.06 1.44 -18.87
N LYS A 36 31.79 1.74 -19.17
CA LYS A 36 31.28 1.75 -20.56
C LYS A 36 31.90 2.86 -21.44
N LEU A 37 32.24 4.01 -20.84
CA LEU A 37 32.91 5.11 -21.54
C LEU A 37 34.38 4.75 -21.83
N ALA A 38 35.06 4.10 -20.89
CA ALA A 38 36.45 3.63 -21.04
C ALA A 38 36.57 2.55 -22.13
N ASP A 39 35.56 1.71 -22.27
CA ASP A 39 35.48 0.69 -23.32
C ASP A 39 35.02 1.26 -24.69
N GLY A 40 34.73 2.57 -24.78
CA GLY A 40 34.26 3.24 -25.99
C GLY A 40 32.85 2.83 -26.43
N GLY A 41 32.09 2.16 -25.55
CA GLY A 41 30.77 1.61 -25.85
C GLY A 41 29.61 2.62 -25.79
N ILE A 42 29.85 3.82 -25.23
CA ILE A 42 28.88 4.91 -25.18
C ILE A 42 29.57 6.28 -25.35
N THR A 43 28.88 7.25 -25.93
CA THR A 43 29.31 8.65 -26.00
C THR A 43 29.07 9.38 -24.67
N ILE A 44 29.72 10.53 -24.49
CA ILE A 44 29.53 11.38 -23.31
C ILE A 44 28.06 11.80 -23.18
N GLU A 45 27.37 12.10 -24.28
CA GLU A 45 25.94 12.43 -24.25
C GLU A 45 25.05 11.26 -23.81
N GLU A 46 25.38 10.02 -24.22
CA GLU A 46 24.64 8.80 -23.85
C GLU A 46 24.86 8.38 -22.40
N ALA A 47 26.05 8.61 -21.86
CA ALA A 47 26.40 8.42 -20.44
C ALA A 47 25.44 9.16 -19.48
N PHE A 48 24.86 10.28 -19.93
CA PHE A 48 23.95 11.10 -19.14
C PHE A 48 22.46 10.71 -19.25
N ARG A 49 22.07 9.68 -20.03
CA ARG A 49 20.67 9.21 -20.16
C ARG A 49 20.38 7.93 -19.38
N SER A 50 19.73 8.08 -18.22
CA SER A 50 18.94 7.00 -17.59
C SER A 50 17.82 7.67 -16.80
N ASP A 51 16.86 8.18 -17.55
CA ASP A 51 15.77 9.01 -17.02
C ASP A 51 14.85 8.20 -16.10
N SER A 52 14.75 6.89 -16.32
CA SER A 52 13.89 5.97 -15.56
C SER A 52 14.26 5.87 -14.07
N GLN A 53 15.53 5.64 -13.72
CA GLN A 53 15.92 5.54 -12.31
C GLN A 53 15.79 6.88 -11.57
N ILE A 54 16.11 7.99 -12.24
CA ILE A 54 15.92 9.35 -11.71
C ILE A 54 14.43 9.61 -11.49
N PHE A 55 13.60 9.26 -12.47
CA PHE A 55 12.15 9.38 -12.41
C PHE A 55 11.59 8.59 -11.21
N ARG A 56 11.95 7.32 -11.06
CA ARG A 56 11.53 6.46 -9.93
C ARG A 56 11.96 7.04 -8.58
N PHE A 57 13.20 7.53 -8.49
CA PHE A 57 13.70 8.17 -7.26
C PHE A 57 12.96 9.47 -6.93
N ASN A 58 12.73 10.34 -7.92
CA ASN A 58 11.97 11.56 -7.73
C ASN A 58 10.55 11.26 -7.26
N LEU A 59 9.90 10.28 -7.87
CA LEU A 59 8.55 9.88 -7.47
C LEU A 59 8.51 9.37 -6.03
N PHE A 60 9.48 8.55 -5.63
CA PHE A 60 9.61 8.10 -4.24
C PHE A 60 9.79 9.28 -3.27
N VAL A 61 10.64 10.24 -3.60
CA VAL A 61 10.84 11.46 -2.79
C VAL A 61 9.54 12.27 -2.69
N GLU A 62 8.80 12.41 -3.79
CA GLU A 62 7.48 13.09 -3.78
C GLU A 62 6.47 12.35 -2.90
N SER A 63 6.39 11.03 -2.98
CA SER A 63 5.50 10.23 -2.12
C SER A 63 5.93 10.31 -0.64
N LEU A 64 7.23 10.36 -0.34
CA LEU A 64 7.74 10.56 1.02
C LEU A 64 7.36 11.94 1.59
N LYS A 65 7.36 12.99 0.78
CA LYS A 65 6.92 14.33 1.22
C LYS A 65 5.43 14.33 1.63
N LYS A 66 4.63 13.45 1.03
CA LYS A 66 3.21 13.23 1.35
C LYS A 66 2.99 12.21 2.48
N ALA A 67 4.05 11.61 3.02
CA ALA A 67 3.92 10.68 4.13
C ALA A 67 3.67 11.44 5.43
N SER A 68 2.48 11.26 6.02
CA SER A 68 2.08 11.87 7.29
C SER A 68 2.59 11.11 8.52
N THR A 69 3.04 9.86 8.36
CA THR A 69 3.61 9.04 9.45
C THR A 69 4.90 8.33 9.04
N ASP A 70 5.69 7.96 10.05
CA ASP A 70 6.88 7.12 9.88
C ASP A 70 6.52 5.72 9.35
N ALA A 71 5.35 5.18 9.71
CA ALA A 71 4.89 3.88 9.21
C ALA A 71 4.71 3.90 7.68
N LYS A 72 4.04 4.93 7.16
CA LYS A 72 3.88 5.14 5.72
C LYS A 72 5.22 5.44 5.04
N ALA A 73 6.08 6.25 5.65
CA ALA A 73 7.41 6.51 5.11
C ALA A 73 8.26 5.23 4.99
N ASN A 74 8.21 4.36 6.00
CA ASN A 74 8.89 3.07 5.97
C ASN A 74 8.31 2.11 4.94
N LEU A 75 6.98 2.06 4.78
CA LEU A 75 6.33 1.29 3.73
C LEU A 75 6.79 1.71 2.34
N LEU A 76 6.79 3.02 2.06
CA LEU A 76 7.26 3.57 0.77
C LEU A 76 8.75 3.27 0.54
N LYS A 77 9.58 3.37 1.59
CA LYS A 77 11.01 3.05 1.54
C LYS A 77 11.25 1.57 1.23
N ASN A 78 10.57 0.67 1.92
CA ASN A 78 10.75 -0.77 1.72
C ASN A 78 10.29 -1.17 0.31
N LEU A 79 9.19 -0.61 -0.16
CA LEU A 79 8.72 -0.81 -1.53
C LEU A 79 9.72 -0.28 -2.58
N TYR A 80 10.30 0.91 -2.34
CA TYR A 80 11.34 1.47 -3.21
C TYR A 80 12.52 0.52 -3.33
N LEU A 81 13.03 0.03 -2.19
CA LEU A 81 14.17 -0.88 -2.13
C LEU A 81 13.87 -2.24 -2.76
N GLN A 82 12.66 -2.77 -2.58
CA GLN A 82 12.26 -4.03 -3.21
C GLN A 82 12.21 -3.91 -4.73
N CYS A 83 11.54 -2.88 -5.24
CA CYS A 83 11.53 -2.59 -6.67
C CYS A 83 12.93 -2.27 -7.22
N TYR A 84 13.86 -1.81 -6.38
CA TYR A 84 15.26 -1.61 -6.75
C TYR A 84 16.02 -2.95 -6.86
N LYS A 85 15.77 -3.91 -5.96
CA LYS A 85 16.38 -5.25 -6.01
C LYS A 85 15.91 -6.07 -7.22
N GLU A 86 14.68 -5.85 -7.68
CA GLU A 86 14.08 -6.52 -8.84
C GLU A 86 14.60 -6.00 -10.21
N GLN A 87 15.56 -5.06 -10.23
CA GLN A 87 16.03 -4.33 -11.43
C GLN A 87 16.87 -5.16 -12.43
N GLU A 88 16.25 -6.12 -13.12
CA GLU A 88 16.72 -6.60 -14.43
C GLU A 88 15.77 -6.32 -15.59
N THR A 89 14.58 -5.74 -15.38
CA THR A 89 13.68 -5.36 -16.49
C THR A 89 13.26 -3.89 -16.40
N GLU A 90 13.73 -3.10 -17.38
CA GLU A 90 13.40 -1.68 -17.60
C GLU A 90 11.89 -1.45 -17.86
N SER A 91 11.11 -2.51 -18.08
CA SER A 91 9.79 -2.47 -18.70
C SER A 91 8.61 -2.07 -17.79
N ASN A 92 8.80 -1.29 -16.73
CA ASN A 92 7.66 -1.01 -15.84
C ASN A 92 7.64 0.31 -15.05
N ASP A 93 8.06 1.40 -15.69
CA ASP A 93 7.96 2.75 -15.09
C ASP A 93 6.51 3.17 -14.82
N ASP A 94 5.57 2.73 -15.64
CA ASP A 94 4.14 3.04 -15.47
C ASP A 94 3.55 2.42 -14.20
N VAL A 95 3.84 1.13 -13.93
CA VAL A 95 3.41 0.49 -12.67
C VAL A 95 4.11 1.13 -11.48
N TYR A 96 5.36 1.54 -11.65
CA TYR A 96 6.06 2.27 -10.60
C TYR A 96 5.38 3.61 -10.29
N TYR A 97 5.04 4.35 -11.34
CA TYR A 97 4.28 5.58 -11.26
C TYR A 97 2.96 5.40 -10.53
N GLU A 98 2.16 4.43 -10.99
CA GLU A 98 0.84 4.13 -10.44
C GLU A 98 0.92 3.78 -8.95
N ILE A 99 1.81 2.86 -8.56
CA ILE A 99 1.96 2.41 -7.18
C ILE A 99 2.33 3.56 -6.24
N PHE A 100 3.38 4.32 -6.57
CA PHE A 100 3.84 5.39 -5.69
C PHE A 100 2.92 6.61 -5.70
N SER A 101 2.22 6.87 -6.81
CA SER A 101 1.17 7.88 -6.87
C SER A 101 0.02 7.52 -5.93
N ILE A 102 -0.50 6.30 -6.03
CA ILE A 102 -1.61 5.82 -5.17
C ILE A 102 -1.18 5.83 -3.69
N LEU A 103 -0.08 5.15 -3.35
CA LEU A 103 0.36 5.04 -1.96
C LEU A 103 0.79 6.40 -1.39
N GLY A 104 1.29 7.31 -2.23
CA GLY A 104 1.60 8.68 -1.85
C GLY A 104 0.35 9.47 -1.43
N GLU A 105 -0.77 9.28 -2.14
CA GLU A 105 -2.04 9.98 -1.87
C GLU A 105 -2.87 9.36 -0.74
N LEU A 106 -2.77 8.05 -0.51
CA LEU A 106 -3.52 7.39 0.56
C LEU A 106 -3.11 7.90 1.94
N SER A 107 -4.10 8.21 2.77
CA SER A 107 -3.90 8.52 4.19
C SER A 107 -3.50 7.28 4.98
N ASP A 108 -2.85 7.48 6.13
CA ASP A 108 -2.50 6.36 7.04
C ASP A 108 -3.73 5.56 7.47
N ARG A 109 -4.86 6.25 7.61
CA ARG A 109 -6.14 5.62 7.96
C ARG A 109 -6.61 4.67 6.86
N GLU A 110 -6.46 5.03 5.60
CA GLU A 110 -6.81 4.16 4.46
C GLU A 110 -5.87 2.96 4.32
N LEU A 111 -4.56 3.18 4.53
CA LEU A 111 -3.61 2.07 4.59
C LEU A 111 -3.98 1.08 5.71
N ARG A 112 -4.45 1.59 6.86
CA ARG A 112 -4.93 0.76 7.96
C ARG A 112 -6.23 0.04 7.64
N ILE A 113 -7.16 0.67 6.91
CA ILE A 113 -8.39 0.02 6.42
C ILE A 113 -8.03 -1.17 5.50
N LEU A 114 -7.10 -0.98 4.56
CA LEU A 114 -6.63 -2.06 3.69
C LEU A 114 -6.02 -3.22 4.50
N SER A 115 -5.22 -2.91 5.53
CA SER A 115 -4.65 -3.91 6.42
C SER A 115 -5.71 -4.68 7.21
N LEU A 116 -6.71 -3.98 7.78
CA LEU A 116 -7.82 -4.60 8.51
C LEU A 116 -8.66 -5.48 7.58
N LEU A 117 -8.96 -5.01 6.36
CA LEU A 117 -9.72 -5.77 5.37
C LEU A 117 -8.97 -7.05 4.97
N HIS A 118 -7.64 -6.97 4.87
CA HIS A 118 -6.82 -8.12 4.52
C HIS A 118 -6.83 -9.17 5.62
N GLN A 119 -6.54 -8.76 6.86
CA GLN A 119 -6.62 -9.65 8.03
C GLN A 119 -8.00 -10.28 8.13
N TYR A 120 -9.04 -9.48 7.95
CA TYR A 120 -10.41 -9.93 8.04
C TYR A 120 -10.79 -11.00 6.99
N LYS A 121 -10.18 -10.96 5.81
CA LYS A 121 -10.39 -11.95 4.74
C LYS A 121 -9.47 -13.17 4.82
N ASP A 122 -8.24 -12.97 5.29
CA ASP A 122 -7.25 -14.04 5.41
C ASP A 122 -7.51 -14.97 6.60
N LEU A 123 -8.30 -14.51 7.58
CA LEU A 123 -8.72 -15.33 8.70
C LEU A 123 -9.59 -16.51 8.22
N LYS A 124 -9.01 -17.71 8.29
CA LYS A 124 -9.69 -19.01 8.04
C LYS A 124 -10.65 -19.36 9.17
N ILE A 125 -11.56 -18.46 9.50
CA ILE A 125 -12.60 -18.69 10.49
C ILE A 125 -13.76 -19.38 9.79
N GLN A 126 -14.14 -20.57 10.27
CA GLN A 126 -15.25 -21.35 9.69
C GLN A 126 -16.58 -20.59 9.71
N SER A 127 -16.82 -19.79 10.74
CA SER A 127 -17.96 -18.88 10.83
C SER A 127 -17.61 -17.67 11.69
N LYS A 128 -17.53 -16.48 11.08
CA LYS A 128 -17.27 -15.24 11.81
C LYS A 128 -18.41 -14.90 12.80
N HIS A 129 -19.61 -15.46 12.59
CA HIS A 129 -20.74 -15.31 13.50
C HIS A 129 -20.46 -15.89 14.89
N ASN A 130 -19.75 -17.02 14.95
CA ASN A 130 -19.45 -17.72 16.20
C ASN A 130 -18.08 -17.34 16.79
N ASP A 131 -17.35 -16.47 16.11
CA ASP A 131 -16.03 -16.04 16.57
C ASP A 131 -16.17 -14.94 17.64
N PRO A 132 -15.52 -15.05 18.81
CA PRO A 132 -15.60 -14.05 19.87
C PRO A 132 -15.19 -12.63 19.43
N LEU A 133 -14.31 -12.51 18.44
CA LEU A 133 -13.85 -11.22 17.92
C LEU A 133 -14.94 -10.52 17.10
N TYR A 134 -15.77 -11.28 16.38
CA TYR A 134 -16.70 -10.77 15.38
C TYR A 134 -18.18 -10.89 15.77
N SER A 135 -18.53 -11.88 16.57
CA SER A 135 -19.90 -12.19 17.03
C SER A 135 -20.67 -10.98 17.53
N LYS A 136 -20.03 -10.12 18.34
CA LYS A 136 -20.66 -8.88 18.87
C LYS A 136 -21.20 -7.94 17.80
N TYR A 137 -20.64 -7.96 16.59
CA TYR A 137 -21.07 -7.06 15.51
C TYR A 137 -22.26 -7.62 14.71
N PHE A 138 -22.59 -8.90 14.87
CA PHE A 138 -23.77 -9.50 14.24
C PHE A 138 -25.07 -9.07 14.94
N GLU A 139 -25.00 -8.65 16.21
CA GLU A 139 -26.15 -8.12 16.96
C GLU A 139 -26.73 -6.84 16.33
N HIS A 140 -25.93 -6.12 15.54
CA HIS A 140 -26.34 -4.90 14.85
C HIS A 140 -27.01 -5.16 13.48
N LEU A 141 -27.09 -6.41 13.03
CA LEU A 141 -27.72 -6.78 11.77
C LEU A 141 -29.22 -7.05 11.98
N SER A 142 -30.07 -6.50 11.12
CA SER A 142 -31.50 -6.84 11.10
C SER A 142 -31.69 -8.30 10.66
N THR A 143 -32.79 -8.93 11.09
CA THR A 143 -33.15 -10.32 10.72
C THR A 143 -33.26 -10.56 9.22
N ASP A 144 -33.51 -9.53 8.42
CA ASP A 144 -33.56 -9.60 6.96
C ASP A 144 -32.17 -9.68 6.32
N GLY A 145 -31.14 -9.21 7.03
CA GLY A 145 -29.74 -9.27 6.65
C GLY A 145 -29.06 -10.65 6.80
N LEU A 146 -29.74 -11.60 7.44
CA LEU A 146 -29.22 -12.93 7.74
C LEU A 146 -29.55 -13.98 6.66
N ARG A 147 -30.18 -13.59 5.54
CA ARG A 147 -30.75 -14.53 4.58
C ARG A 147 -29.86 -14.77 3.36
N MET A 148 -28.90 -15.69 3.50
CA MET A 148 -28.49 -16.58 2.42
C MET A 148 -28.35 -18.03 2.94
N PRO A 149 -28.83 -19.07 2.21
CA PRO A 149 -28.82 -20.46 2.66
C PRO A 149 -27.43 -21.12 2.79
N ASP A 150 -26.37 -20.47 2.30
CA ASP A 150 -24.99 -20.96 2.26
C ASP A 150 -24.08 -20.32 3.33
N GLY A 151 -24.60 -19.41 4.15
CA GLY A 151 -23.85 -18.77 5.24
C GLY A 151 -22.79 -17.76 4.78
N THR A 152 -22.72 -17.43 3.48
CA THR A 152 -21.86 -16.37 2.95
C THR A 152 -22.58 -15.03 2.99
N VAL A 153 -22.73 -14.48 4.19
CA VAL A 153 -23.26 -13.12 4.38
C VAL A 153 -22.08 -12.17 4.48
N SER A 154 -22.23 -10.99 3.88
CA SER A 154 -21.38 -9.81 4.03
C SER A 154 -21.19 -9.40 5.49
N ASP A 155 -20.31 -10.13 6.15
CA ASP A 155 -19.13 -9.65 6.79
C ASP A 155 -19.29 -8.28 7.47
N VAL A 156 -19.54 -8.35 8.78
CA VAL A 156 -19.50 -7.29 9.82
C VAL A 156 -18.23 -6.42 9.83
N PHE A 157 -17.41 -6.47 8.79
CA PHE A 157 -16.21 -5.70 8.56
C PHE A 157 -16.41 -4.21 8.86
N TYR A 158 -17.50 -3.59 8.38
CA TYR A 158 -17.71 -2.16 8.60
C TYR A 158 -17.85 -1.79 10.07
N TYR A 159 -18.53 -2.63 10.85
CA TYR A 159 -18.66 -2.44 12.29
C TYR A 159 -17.36 -2.77 13.02
N TYR A 160 -16.68 -3.85 12.62
CA TYR A 160 -15.37 -4.21 13.16
C TYR A 160 -14.32 -3.13 12.93
N ALA A 161 -14.12 -2.72 11.67
CA ALA A 161 -13.08 -1.76 11.31
C ALA A 161 -13.41 -0.35 11.82
N SER A 162 -14.69 0.02 11.93
CA SER A 162 -15.08 1.30 12.52
C SER A 162 -14.76 1.36 14.03
N ASP A 163 -15.00 0.28 14.78
CA ASP A 163 -14.57 0.10 16.19
C ASP A 163 -13.04 0.19 16.31
N GLN A 164 -12.30 -0.53 15.46
CA GLN A 164 -10.83 -0.53 15.48
C GLN A 164 -10.19 0.84 15.14
N LEU A 165 -10.91 1.68 14.41
CA LEU A 165 -10.44 2.99 13.95
C LEU A 165 -11.03 4.16 14.74
N GLY A 166 -12.00 3.91 15.63
CA GLY A 166 -12.70 4.96 16.39
C GLY A 166 -13.48 5.94 15.49
N ILE A 167 -14.08 5.43 14.42
CA ILE A 167 -14.92 6.22 13.49
C ILE A 167 -16.29 5.56 13.34
N THR A 168 -17.25 6.21 12.68
CA THR A 168 -18.54 5.58 12.38
C THR A 168 -18.45 4.71 11.12
N ALA A 169 -19.39 3.77 10.97
CA ALA A 169 -19.45 2.88 9.80
C ALA A 169 -19.71 3.66 8.49
N GLU A 170 -20.45 4.77 8.55
CA GLU A 170 -20.71 5.64 7.39
C GLU A 170 -19.44 6.36 6.94
N VAL A 171 -18.64 6.87 7.90
CA VAL A 171 -17.34 7.49 7.59
C VAL A 171 -16.40 6.45 7.00
N LEU A 172 -16.38 5.24 7.56
CA LEU A 172 -15.60 4.13 7.02
C LEU A 172 -16.03 3.80 5.58
N ALA A 173 -17.33 3.71 5.30
CA ALA A 173 -17.85 3.44 3.96
C ALA A 173 -17.37 4.49 2.93
N GLY A 174 -17.39 5.77 3.30
CA GLY A 174 -16.84 6.83 2.45
C GLY A 174 -15.33 6.69 2.18
N LEU A 175 -14.56 6.26 3.19
CA LEU A 175 -13.12 5.98 3.03
C LEU A 175 -12.87 4.76 2.15
N VAL A 176 -13.62 3.67 2.34
CA VAL A 176 -13.51 2.46 1.51
C VAL A 176 -13.86 2.78 0.05
N GLN A 177 -14.90 3.59 -0.20
CA GLN A 177 -15.23 4.05 -1.54
C GLN A 177 -14.10 4.92 -2.15
N ARG A 178 -13.41 5.73 -1.34
CA ARG A 178 -12.25 6.49 -1.82
C ARG A 178 -11.10 5.56 -2.20
N ILE A 179 -10.83 4.53 -1.39
CA ILE A 179 -9.84 3.49 -1.70
C ILE A 179 -10.22 2.75 -2.98
N SER A 180 -11.49 2.40 -3.20
CA SER A 180 -11.90 1.69 -4.42
C SER A 180 -11.66 2.51 -5.69
N ARG A 181 -11.79 3.85 -5.62
CA ARG A 181 -11.45 4.75 -6.74
C ARG A 181 -9.96 4.76 -7.09
N THR A 182 -9.09 4.31 -6.19
CA THR A 182 -7.66 4.15 -6.49
C THR A 182 -7.35 2.86 -7.25
N GLY A 183 -8.35 2.01 -7.49
CA GLY A 183 -8.16 0.72 -8.17
C GLY A 183 -7.58 -0.38 -7.28
N LEU A 184 -7.38 -0.13 -5.98
CA LEU A 184 -6.91 -1.16 -5.03
C LEU A 184 -8.03 -2.13 -4.58
N LEU A 185 -9.28 -1.71 -4.70
CA LEU A 185 -10.46 -2.50 -4.37
C LEU A 185 -11.43 -2.53 -5.54
N GLU A 186 -11.94 -3.71 -5.86
CA GLU A 186 -12.98 -3.94 -6.86
C GLU A 186 -14.31 -4.16 -6.16
N VAL A 187 -15.36 -3.48 -6.61
CA VAL A 187 -16.73 -3.68 -6.11
C VAL A 187 -17.25 -5.05 -6.57
N THR A 188 -17.74 -5.85 -5.64
CA THR A 188 -18.31 -7.18 -5.95
C THR A 188 -19.83 -7.24 -5.81
N GLY A 189 -20.42 -6.30 -5.08
CA GLY A 189 -21.86 -6.29 -4.82
C GLY A 189 -22.24 -5.33 -3.70
N MET A 190 -23.44 -5.51 -3.17
CA MET A 190 -23.84 -4.96 -1.88
C MET A 190 -23.87 -6.06 -0.84
N ASP A 191 -23.69 -5.67 0.42
CA ASP A 191 -23.85 -6.55 1.55
C ASP A 191 -25.27 -7.14 1.59
N ALA A 192 -25.43 -8.27 2.28
CA ALA A 192 -26.73 -8.92 2.40
C ALA A 192 -27.80 -8.02 3.05
N ASN A 193 -27.36 -7.02 3.83
CA ASN A 193 -28.22 -6.02 4.46
C ASN A 193 -28.52 -4.82 3.56
N SER A 194 -27.98 -4.79 2.33
CA SER A 194 -28.02 -3.65 1.39
C SER A 194 -27.61 -2.29 1.98
N SER A 195 -26.85 -2.32 3.08
CA SER A 195 -26.38 -1.16 3.85
C SER A 195 -24.99 -0.70 3.40
N PHE A 196 -24.13 -1.62 2.94
CA PHE A 196 -22.76 -1.33 2.56
C PHE A 196 -22.33 -2.04 1.28
N GLN A 197 -21.32 -1.49 0.61
CA GLN A 197 -20.75 -2.08 -0.60
C GLN A 197 -19.75 -3.18 -0.24
N GLU A 198 -19.79 -4.30 -0.96
CA GLU A 198 -18.79 -5.36 -0.84
C GLU A 198 -17.64 -5.13 -1.83
N TYR A 199 -16.44 -5.53 -1.41
CA TYR A 199 -15.22 -5.34 -2.17
C TYR A 199 -14.36 -6.60 -2.18
N ARG A 200 -13.53 -6.76 -3.22
CA ARG A 200 -12.38 -7.66 -3.26
C ARG A 200 -11.10 -6.90 -3.56
N PHE A 201 -9.95 -7.47 -3.19
CA PHE A 201 -8.67 -6.90 -3.59
C PHE A 201 -8.48 -7.03 -5.10
N SER A 202 -7.96 -5.98 -5.72
CA SER A 202 -7.62 -5.99 -7.14
C SER A 202 -6.26 -6.65 -7.40
N ALA A 203 -5.96 -6.95 -8.66
CA ALA A 203 -4.64 -7.41 -9.07
C ALA A 203 -3.52 -6.40 -8.74
N LEU A 204 -3.83 -5.10 -8.76
CA LEU A 204 -2.88 -4.05 -8.38
C LEU A 204 -2.55 -4.11 -6.89
N TYR A 205 -3.56 -4.30 -6.03
CA TYR A 205 -3.33 -4.50 -4.60
C TYR A 205 -2.45 -5.72 -4.34
N GLU A 206 -2.72 -6.86 -4.99
CA GLU A 206 -1.90 -8.06 -4.84
C GLU A 206 -0.45 -7.86 -5.35
N THR A 207 -0.27 -7.06 -6.39
CA THR A 207 1.05 -6.67 -6.89
C THR A 207 1.81 -5.84 -5.86
N ILE A 208 1.15 -4.88 -5.22
CA ILE A 208 1.77 -4.08 -4.15
C ILE A 208 2.06 -4.96 -2.93
N ARG A 209 1.10 -5.81 -2.54
CA ARG A 209 1.21 -6.68 -1.37
C ARG A 209 2.34 -7.68 -1.51
N SER A 210 2.43 -8.39 -2.63
CA SER A 210 3.51 -9.37 -2.88
C SER A 210 4.90 -8.72 -2.76
N ARG A 211 5.05 -7.46 -3.16
CA ARG A 211 6.28 -6.68 -3.00
C ARG A 211 6.53 -6.22 -1.56
N LEU A 212 5.50 -6.08 -0.73
CA LEU A 212 5.63 -5.68 0.68
C LEU A 212 5.83 -6.87 1.63
N VAL A 213 5.20 -8.03 1.36
CA VAL A 213 5.28 -9.25 2.21
C VAL A 213 6.71 -9.81 2.26
N LEU A 214 7.51 -9.63 1.21
CA LEU A 214 8.91 -10.07 1.14
C LEU A 214 9.86 -9.40 2.17
N GLU A 215 9.41 -8.38 2.90
CA GLU A 215 10.18 -7.72 3.98
C GLU A 215 9.61 -7.96 5.40
N MET A 216 8.41 -8.55 5.55
CA MET A 216 7.84 -8.87 6.88
C MET A 216 8.18 -10.28 7.38
N GLU A 217 8.71 -11.15 6.50
CA GLU A 217 9.12 -12.52 6.81
C GLU A 217 10.65 -12.69 6.96
N ARG A 218 11.41 -11.59 7.03
CA ARG A 218 12.86 -11.57 7.31
C ARG A 218 13.17 -10.72 8.54
#